data_AF-A0A1Y2BDN3-F1
#
_entry.id   AF-A0A1Y2BDN3-F1
#
_cell.length_a   1.000
_cell.length_b   1.000
_cell.length_c   1.000
_cell.angle_alpha   90.00
_cell.angle_beta   90.00
_cell.angle_gamma   90.00
#
_symmetry.space_group_name_H-M   'P 1'
#
loop_
_entity.id
_entity.type
_entity.pdbx_description
1 polymer ?
#
loop_
_entity_poly.entity_id
_entity_poly.type
_entity_poly.pdbx_seq_one_letter_code
_entity_poly.pdbx_strand_id
1 'polypeptide(L)'
;KSDSERVIFIKNGIYKEQVTIKKNYITFIGEDRDNVIITFDLNNNKTGSSSECATVKALSNNFKAFDITFENTAPFPMDNSQAPAFYSRGQQHYIENCRFLSYQDTLLADYGTQYFKNCYIRGVTDFIWGRGRSVFENCHMHIVYVPKKKKAYITANGNSDENFLESGFLITQSKVTIEDNVKFYLGRLWRKNCYVIFDRTEFPGDKLVANGW
;
A
#
# COMPACT_ATOMS: atom_id res chain seq x y z
N LYS A 1 6.50 -26.45 -17.62
CA LYS A 1 5.95 -26.93 -16.32
C LYS A 1 5.62 -25.71 -15.47
N SER A 2 4.33 -25.40 -15.27
CA SER A 2 3.86 -24.02 -15.01
C SER A 2 3.23 -23.72 -13.66
N ASP A 3 3.52 -24.48 -12.59
CA ASP A 3 2.97 -24.18 -11.23
C ASP A 3 3.98 -24.34 -10.09
N SER A 4 5.27 -24.43 -10.40
CA SER A 4 6.31 -24.54 -9.37
C SER A 4 6.75 -23.15 -8.89
N GLU A 5 6.77 -22.95 -7.57
CA GLU A 5 7.27 -21.73 -6.93
C GLU A 5 8.69 -21.38 -7.38
N ARG A 6 8.94 -20.08 -7.54
CA ARG A 6 10.26 -19.53 -7.82
C ARG A 6 10.58 -18.50 -6.76
N VAL A 7 11.58 -18.82 -5.95
CA VAL A 7 12.10 -17.95 -4.91
C VAL A 7 13.24 -17.14 -5.48
N ILE A 8 13.18 -15.83 -5.31
CA ILE A 8 14.20 -14.87 -5.69
C ILE A 8 14.69 -14.21 -4.40
N PHE A 9 15.93 -14.52 -4.04
CA PHE A 9 16.61 -13.88 -2.92
C PHE A 9 17.29 -12.60 -3.40
N ILE A 10 17.05 -11.49 -2.71
CA ILE A 10 17.53 -10.15 -3.08
C ILE A 10 18.49 -9.68 -1.98
N LYS A 11 19.73 -9.41 -2.35
CA LYS A 11 20.75 -8.93 -1.42
C LYS A 11 20.52 -7.46 -1.05
N ASN A 12 21.16 -7.04 0.04
CA ASN A 12 21.19 -5.64 0.43
C ASN A 12 21.63 -4.73 -0.73
N GLY A 13 20.89 -3.64 -0.94
CA GLY A 13 21.11 -2.72 -2.03
C GLY A 13 19.92 -1.81 -2.30
N ILE A 14 20.18 -0.72 -3.02
CA ILE A 14 19.16 0.18 -3.56
C ILE A 14 19.02 -0.09 -5.06
N TYR A 15 17.85 -0.59 -5.45
CA TYR A 15 17.50 -0.98 -6.81
C TYR A 15 16.58 0.09 -7.40
N LYS A 16 17.16 1.02 -8.17
CA LYS A 16 16.39 2.08 -8.83
C LYS A 16 15.80 1.61 -10.17
N GLU A 17 14.70 0.89 -10.10
CA GLU A 17 14.04 0.29 -11.27
C GLU A 17 12.53 0.12 -11.06
N GLN A 18 11.77 0.06 -12.15
CA GLN A 18 10.38 -0.37 -12.12
C GLN A 18 10.28 -1.87 -12.42
N VAL A 19 9.67 -2.64 -11.53
CA VAL A 19 9.55 -4.10 -11.64
C VAL A 19 8.11 -4.50 -11.92
N THR A 20 7.88 -5.38 -12.90
CA THR A 20 6.54 -5.96 -13.16
C THR A 20 6.60 -7.49 -13.11
N ILE A 21 5.88 -8.08 -12.17
CA ILE A 21 5.76 -9.52 -11.98
C ILE A 21 4.47 -9.98 -12.63
N LYS A 22 4.57 -10.74 -13.73
CA LYS A 22 3.40 -11.30 -14.45
C LYS A 22 3.26 -12.81 -14.30
N LYS A 23 4.23 -13.46 -13.65
CA LYS A 23 4.28 -14.92 -13.50
C LYS A 23 3.73 -15.31 -12.14
N ASN A 24 2.92 -16.35 -12.09
CA ASN A 24 2.38 -16.88 -10.83
C ASN A 24 3.48 -17.54 -9.99
N TYR A 25 3.25 -17.66 -8.69
CA TYR A 25 4.12 -18.36 -7.73
C TYR A 25 5.55 -17.79 -7.67
N ILE A 26 5.65 -16.46 -7.72
CA ILE A 26 6.91 -15.74 -7.49
C ILE A 26 6.97 -15.32 -6.02
N THR A 27 8.09 -15.63 -5.38
CA THR A 27 8.37 -15.24 -4.00
C THR A 27 9.65 -14.41 -3.97
N PHE A 28 9.55 -13.18 -3.49
CA PHE A 28 10.70 -12.33 -3.20
C PHE A 28 11.07 -12.45 -1.73
N ILE A 29 12.36 -12.61 -1.43
CA ILE A 29 12.91 -12.61 -0.07
C ILE A 29 14.08 -11.65 -0.05
N GLY A 30 13.99 -10.57 0.69
CA GLY A 30 15.11 -9.67 0.93
C GLY A 30 16.05 -10.22 2.01
N GLU A 31 17.32 -9.85 1.90
CA GLU A 31 18.33 -10.13 2.93
C GLU A 31 18.03 -9.37 4.24
N ASP A 32 17.53 -8.14 4.13
CA ASP A 32 17.11 -7.30 5.25
C ASP A 32 16.08 -6.26 4.78
N ARG A 33 14.99 -6.12 5.55
CA ARG A 33 13.88 -5.23 5.23
C ARG A 33 14.31 -3.78 4.98
N ASP A 34 15.24 -3.28 5.77
CA ASP A 34 15.61 -1.87 5.77
C ASP A 34 16.77 -1.58 4.80
N ASN A 35 17.47 -2.61 4.32
CA ASN A 35 18.60 -2.50 3.40
C ASN A 35 18.33 -3.01 1.98
N VAL A 36 17.22 -3.73 1.73
CA VAL A 36 16.75 -4.07 0.38
C VAL A 36 15.65 -3.10 -0.04
N ILE A 37 16.02 -2.12 -0.87
CA ILE A 37 15.11 -1.04 -1.29
C ILE A 37 14.91 -1.07 -2.79
N ILE A 38 13.70 -1.36 -3.25
CA ILE A 38 13.31 -1.20 -4.66
C ILE A 38 12.58 0.15 -4.79
N THR A 39 13.16 1.07 -5.55
CA THR A 39 12.74 2.48 -5.57
C THR A 39 12.59 3.04 -7.00
N PHE A 40 11.66 3.97 -7.18
CA PHE A 40 11.52 4.74 -8.41
C PHE A 40 10.82 6.09 -8.16
N ASP A 41 10.66 6.95 -9.17
CA ASP A 41 10.18 8.33 -9.00
C ASP A 41 9.11 8.77 -10.02
N LEU A 42 8.26 7.82 -10.44
CA LEU A 42 7.13 8.11 -11.33
C LEU A 42 5.88 8.55 -10.55
N ASN A 43 5.16 9.51 -11.12
CA ASN A 43 3.82 9.90 -10.69
C ASN A 43 2.84 9.88 -11.87
N ASN A 44 1.55 10.04 -11.57
CA ASN A 44 0.48 10.05 -12.56
C ASN A 44 0.64 11.15 -13.61
N ASN A 45 1.25 12.29 -13.26
CA ASN A 45 1.55 13.34 -14.23
C ASN A 45 2.51 12.89 -15.34
N LYS A 46 3.46 11.98 -15.03
CA LYS A 46 4.42 11.43 -16.01
C LYS A 46 3.83 10.30 -16.86
N THR A 47 2.89 9.52 -16.32
CA THR A 47 2.40 8.28 -16.96
C THR A 47 0.98 8.37 -17.50
N GLY A 48 0.19 9.36 -17.06
CA GLY A 48 -1.26 9.44 -17.33
C GLY A 48 -2.10 8.38 -16.60
N SER A 49 -1.47 7.53 -15.78
CA SER A 49 -2.15 6.49 -15.01
C SER A 49 -1.43 6.21 -13.69
N SER A 50 -2.18 6.29 -12.59
CA SER A 50 -1.65 6.10 -11.23
C SER A 50 -1.21 4.64 -11.00
N SER A 51 -1.85 3.66 -11.64
CA SER A 51 -1.41 2.27 -11.52
C SER A 51 -0.12 2.00 -12.30
N GLU A 52 0.12 2.72 -13.40
CA GLU A 52 1.31 2.53 -14.24
C GLU A 52 2.58 3.14 -13.64
N CYS A 53 2.45 4.16 -12.78
CA CYS A 53 3.59 4.76 -12.10
C CYS A 53 4.07 3.97 -10.85
N ALA A 54 3.43 2.86 -10.50
CA ALA A 54 3.85 2.03 -9.37
C ALA A 54 5.30 1.53 -9.52
N THR A 55 6.13 1.64 -8.47
CA THR A 55 7.52 1.14 -8.49
C THR A 55 7.58 -0.37 -8.72
N VAL A 56 6.76 -1.14 -7.99
CA VAL A 56 6.62 -2.58 -8.21
C VAL A 56 5.16 -2.95 -8.48
N LYS A 57 4.95 -3.74 -9.54
CA LYS A 57 3.64 -4.22 -10.01
C LYS A 57 3.59 -5.74 -9.91
N ALA A 58 2.96 -6.27 -8.86
CA ALA A 58 2.65 -7.69 -8.73
C ALA A 58 1.31 -8.01 -9.40
N LEU A 59 1.37 -8.44 -10.66
CA LEU A 59 0.23 -8.69 -11.55
C LEU A 59 0.12 -10.20 -11.87
N SER A 60 0.00 -11.01 -10.83
CA SER A 60 0.07 -12.47 -10.89
C SER A 60 -0.70 -13.08 -9.72
N ASN A 61 -0.97 -14.39 -9.72
CA ASN A 61 -1.49 -15.07 -8.53
C ASN A 61 -0.34 -15.65 -7.69
N ASN A 62 -0.59 -15.84 -6.39
CA ASN A 62 0.36 -16.47 -5.46
C ASN A 62 1.70 -15.74 -5.37
N PHE A 63 1.70 -14.41 -5.47
CA PHE A 63 2.90 -13.61 -5.20
C PHE A 63 3.16 -13.54 -3.69
N LYS A 64 4.42 -13.67 -3.30
CA LYS A 64 4.86 -13.44 -1.93
C LYS A 64 6.03 -12.48 -1.86
N ALA A 65 6.11 -11.69 -0.80
CA ALA A 65 7.25 -10.83 -0.52
C ALA A 65 7.57 -10.80 0.98
N PHE A 66 8.85 -10.91 1.30
CA PHE A 66 9.39 -10.89 2.66
C PHE A 66 10.57 -9.95 2.73
N ASP A 67 10.67 -9.18 3.82
CA ASP A 67 11.88 -8.44 4.20
C ASP A 67 12.38 -7.46 3.12
N ILE A 68 11.48 -6.71 2.50
CA ILE A 68 11.80 -5.73 1.43
C ILE A 68 11.12 -4.38 1.68
N THR A 69 11.79 -3.30 1.29
CA THR A 69 11.21 -1.96 1.16
C THR A 69 10.86 -1.66 -0.30
N PHE A 70 9.58 -1.34 -0.55
CA PHE A 70 9.10 -0.77 -1.81
C PHE A 70 8.89 0.73 -1.63
N GLU A 71 9.48 1.53 -2.50
CA GLU A 71 9.48 2.99 -2.37
C GLU A 71 9.13 3.69 -3.68
N ASN A 72 8.38 4.78 -3.59
CA ASN A 72 8.26 5.76 -4.66
C ASN A 72 8.61 7.15 -4.12
N THR A 73 9.66 7.75 -4.69
CA THR A 73 10.22 9.05 -4.28
C THR A 73 9.75 10.19 -5.17
N ALA A 74 8.68 10.02 -5.95
CA ALA A 74 8.15 11.11 -6.76
C ALA A 74 7.84 12.35 -5.89
N PRO A 75 8.11 13.56 -6.38
CA PRO A 75 7.87 14.78 -5.61
C PRO A 75 6.41 14.91 -5.16
N PHE A 76 6.20 15.36 -3.92
CA PHE A 76 4.87 15.59 -3.35
C PHE A 76 4.86 16.82 -2.42
N PRO A 77 3.80 17.65 -2.43
CA PRO A 77 2.63 17.57 -3.32
C PRO A 77 2.84 18.36 -4.61
N MET A 78 2.30 17.83 -5.70
CA MET A 78 2.22 18.48 -7.01
C MET A 78 0.91 18.10 -7.71
N ASP A 79 0.61 18.71 -8.85
CA ASP A 79 -0.53 18.31 -9.68
C ASP A 79 -0.37 16.86 -10.12
N ASN A 80 -1.44 16.06 -10.03
CA ASN A 80 -1.42 14.63 -10.37
C ASN A 80 -0.28 13.84 -9.69
N SER A 81 -0.13 14.04 -8.37
CA SER A 81 0.97 13.51 -7.56
C SER A 81 0.79 12.08 -7.05
N GLN A 82 -0.21 11.33 -7.54
CA GLN A 82 -0.36 9.90 -7.24
C GLN A 82 0.92 9.15 -7.66
N ALA A 83 1.51 8.41 -6.74
CA ALA A 83 2.81 7.78 -6.94
C ALA A 83 2.92 6.49 -6.11
N PRO A 84 2.29 5.39 -6.52
CA PRO A 84 2.33 4.16 -5.74
C PRO A 84 3.73 3.59 -5.61
N ALA A 85 4.06 3.07 -4.44
CA ALA A 85 5.24 2.24 -4.22
C ALA A 85 4.98 0.79 -4.67
N PHE A 86 3.76 0.29 -4.44
CA PHE A 86 3.42 -1.09 -4.74
C PHE A 86 1.99 -1.21 -5.29
N TYR A 87 1.86 -2.03 -6.34
CA TYR A 87 0.59 -2.39 -6.95
C TYR A 87 0.41 -3.90 -6.88
N SER A 88 -0.55 -4.30 -6.04
CA SER A 88 -0.95 -5.68 -5.77
C SER A 88 -2.24 -6.02 -6.52
N ARG A 89 -2.16 -6.91 -7.52
CA ARG A 89 -3.30 -7.38 -8.31
C ARG A 89 -3.22 -8.88 -8.55
N GLY A 90 -3.95 -9.66 -7.75
CA GLY A 90 -3.92 -11.11 -7.87
C GLY A 90 -4.57 -11.83 -6.69
N GLN A 91 -4.78 -13.13 -6.85
CA GLN A 91 -5.26 -13.99 -5.77
C GLN A 91 -4.11 -14.47 -4.90
N GLN A 92 -4.38 -14.63 -3.60
CA GLN A 92 -3.48 -15.25 -2.63
C GLN A 92 -2.12 -14.55 -2.52
N HIS A 93 -2.13 -13.22 -2.53
CA HIS A 93 -0.93 -12.45 -2.22
C HIS A 93 -0.63 -12.50 -0.72
N TYR A 94 0.61 -12.82 -0.36
CA TYR A 94 1.06 -12.82 1.03
C TYR A 94 2.33 -11.98 1.17
N ILE A 95 2.25 -10.88 1.91
CA ILE A 95 3.36 -9.96 2.11
C ILE A 95 3.60 -9.82 3.60
N GLU A 96 4.82 -10.11 4.04
CA GLU A 96 5.18 -10.10 5.46
C GLU A 96 6.47 -9.30 5.72
N ASN A 97 6.47 -8.49 6.78
CA ASN A 97 7.63 -7.70 7.21
C ASN A 97 8.20 -6.81 6.09
N CYS A 98 7.34 -6.21 5.26
CA CYS A 98 7.74 -5.29 4.19
C CYS A 98 7.42 -3.83 4.54
N ARG A 99 8.08 -2.89 3.86
CA ARG A 99 7.81 -1.45 3.97
C ARG A 99 7.27 -0.90 2.66
N PHE A 100 6.30 -0.01 2.74
CA PHE A 100 5.73 0.69 1.59
C PHE A 100 5.83 2.19 1.83
N LEU A 101 6.63 2.88 1.01
CA LEU A 101 7.00 4.27 1.25
C LEU A 101 6.62 5.15 0.06
N SER A 102 5.64 6.04 0.25
CA SER A 102 5.31 7.13 -0.68
C SER A 102 4.49 8.19 0.09
N TYR A 103 3.76 9.06 -0.61
CA TYR A 103 2.93 10.11 -0.05
C TYR A 103 1.46 9.96 -0.42
N GLN A 104 1.14 9.94 -1.71
CA GLN A 104 -0.22 9.72 -2.20
C GLN A 104 -0.28 8.40 -2.97
N ASP A 105 -1.32 7.62 -2.68
CA ASP A 105 -1.61 6.35 -3.34
C ASP A 105 -0.52 5.27 -3.10
N THR A 106 0.17 5.30 -1.94
CA THR A 106 1.35 4.46 -1.63
C THR A 106 1.17 2.97 -1.94
N LEU A 107 0.09 2.34 -1.47
CA LEU A 107 -0.19 0.92 -1.65
C LEU A 107 -1.53 0.71 -2.36
N LEU A 108 -1.45 0.26 -3.61
CA LEU A 108 -2.60 -0.12 -4.42
C LEU A 108 -2.91 -1.63 -4.23
N ALA A 109 -3.84 -1.93 -3.34
CA ALA A 109 -4.41 -3.25 -3.10
C ALA A 109 -5.65 -3.48 -3.99
N ASP A 110 -5.45 -3.74 -5.27
CA ASP A 110 -6.48 -3.51 -6.30
C ASP A 110 -7.46 -4.66 -6.55
N TYR A 111 -7.00 -5.90 -6.61
CA TYR A 111 -7.86 -7.03 -6.99
C TYR A 111 -7.41 -8.33 -6.35
N GLY A 112 -8.38 -9.23 -6.12
CA GLY A 112 -8.17 -10.55 -5.55
C GLY A 112 -8.02 -10.52 -4.02
N THR A 113 -7.39 -11.56 -3.48
CA THR A 113 -7.21 -11.77 -2.04
C THR A 113 -5.77 -11.49 -1.62
N GLN A 114 -5.59 -10.65 -0.61
CA GLN A 114 -4.29 -10.12 -0.23
C GLN A 114 -4.16 -10.08 1.30
N TYR A 115 -3.00 -10.49 1.80
CA TYR A 115 -2.71 -10.52 3.23
C TYR A 115 -1.37 -9.83 3.49
N PHE A 116 -1.42 -8.73 4.23
CA PHE A 116 -0.27 -7.94 4.63
C PHE A 116 -0.07 -8.12 6.14
N LYS A 117 1.09 -8.64 6.55
CA LYS A 117 1.40 -8.97 7.95
C LYS A 117 2.67 -8.28 8.41
N ASN A 118 2.68 -7.67 9.59
CA ASN A 118 3.88 -7.05 10.15
C ASN A 118 4.48 -5.96 9.24
N CYS A 119 3.67 -5.35 8.36
CA CYS A 119 4.15 -4.39 7.37
C CYS A 119 4.13 -2.96 7.91
N TYR A 120 5.04 -2.13 7.40
CA TYR A 120 5.05 -0.69 7.65
C TYR A 120 4.58 0.06 6.40
N ILE A 121 3.58 0.92 6.52
CA ILE A 121 2.97 1.63 5.40
C ILE A 121 2.99 3.13 5.70
N ARG A 122 3.74 3.90 4.92
CA ARG A 122 3.87 5.36 5.06
C ARG A 122 3.11 6.10 3.97
N GLY A 123 2.35 7.12 4.36
CA GLY A 123 1.75 8.04 3.39
C GLY A 123 0.99 9.21 4.01
N VAL A 124 0.19 9.87 3.17
CA VAL A 124 -0.58 11.06 3.50
C VAL A 124 -2.00 10.98 2.92
N THR A 125 -2.13 10.84 1.61
CA THR A 125 -3.44 10.84 0.92
C THR A 125 -3.73 9.47 0.33
N ASP A 126 -4.85 8.87 0.71
CA ASP A 126 -5.37 7.60 0.16
C ASP A 126 -4.30 6.50 0.11
N PHE A 127 -3.42 6.45 1.10
CA PHE A 127 -2.16 5.71 0.96
C PHE A 127 -2.33 4.19 1.04
N ILE A 128 -3.51 3.71 1.45
CA ILE A 128 -4.00 2.34 1.22
C ILE A 128 -5.28 2.42 0.40
N TRP A 129 -5.24 2.00 -0.86
CA TRP A 129 -6.37 2.15 -1.78
C TRP A 129 -6.48 0.97 -2.72
N GLY A 130 -7.59 0.86 -3.44
CA GLY A 130 -7.84 -0.26 -4.34
C GLY A 130 -9.20 -0.92 -4.11
N ARG A 131 -9.41 -2.06 -4.78
CA ARG A 131 -10.69 -2.78 -4.79
C ARG A 131 -10.54 -4.24 -4.33
N GLY A 132 -9.37 -4.66 -3.85
CA GLY A 132 -9.15 -6.03 -3.40
C GLY A 132 -9.82 -6.35 -2.06
N ARG A 133 -9.84 -7.64 -1.74
CA ARG A 133 -10.15 -8.16 -0.40
C ARG A 133 -8.83 -8.29 0.36
N SER A 134 -8.56 -7.31 1.22
CA SER A 134 -7.23 -7.17 1.81
C SER A 134 -7.28 -7.15 3.32
N VAL A 135 -6.44 -7.96 3.95
CA VAL A 135 -6.23 -7.95 5.40
C VAL A 135 -4.88 -7.31 5.70
N PHE A 136 -4.85 -6.40 6.67
CA PHE A 136 -3.67 -5.78 7.22
C PHE A 136 -3.61 -6.15 8.70
N GLU A 137 -2.81 -7.17 9.04
CA GLU A 137 -2.65 -7.67 10.40
C GLU A 137 -1.32 -7.23 10.99
N ASN A 138 -1.35 -6.68 12.22
CA ASN A 138 -0.16 -6.21 12.92
C ASN A 138 0.69 -5.23 12.08
N CYS A 139 0.02 -4.41 11.29
CA CYS A 139 0.65 -3.41 10.44
C CYS A 139 0.83 -2.08 11.20
N HIS A 140 1.84 -1.33 10.79
CA HIS A 140 2.09 0.02 11.27
C HIS A 140 1.82 1.02 10.15
N MET A 141 0.70 1.72 10.23
CA MET A 141 0.40 2.84 9.34
C MET A 141 1.01 4.14 9.90
N HIS A 142 1.89 4.79 9.15
CA HIS A 142 2.56 6.01 9.57
C HIS A 142 2.20 7.18 8.65
N ILE A 143 1.63 8.22 9.24
CA ILE A 143 1.20 9.43 8.55
C ILE A 143 2.26 10.49 8.71
N VAL A 144 2.76 11.01 7.58
CA VAL A 144 3.75 12.08 7.59
C VAL A 144 3.14 13.45 7.35
N TYR A 145 3.76 14.47 7.90
CA TYR A 145 3.42 15.86 7.67
C TYR A 145 3.97 16.33 6.33
N VAL A 146 3.11 17.01 5.57
CA VAL A 146 3.49 17.70 4.35
C VAL A 146 2.93 19.11 4.42
N PRO A 147 3.73 20.18 4.28
CA PRO A 147 3.30 21.56 4.54
C PRO A 147 2.01 22.01 3.84
N LYS A 148 1.76 21.52 2.62
CA LYS A 148 0.56 21.85 1.83
C LYS A 148 -0.60 20.87 2.02
N LYS A 149 -0.48 19.89 2.92
CA LYS A 149 -1.48 18.83 3.20
C LYS A 149 -1.65 18.67 4.71
N LYS A 150 -2.56 19.46 5.29
CA LYS A 150 -2.88 19.42 6.72
C LYS A 150 -3.83 18.28 7.13
N LYS A 151 -4.35 17.55 6.14
CA LYS A 151 -5.28 16.42 6.32
C LYS A 151 -4.75 15.20 5.59
N ALA A 152 -4.74 14.07 6.28
CA ALA A 152 -4.40 12.77 5.75
C ALA A 152 -5.63 11.85 5.68
N TYR A 153 -5.58 10.87 4.79
CA TYR A 153 -6.59 9.83 4.61
C TYR A 153 -5.87 8.49 4.54
N ILE A 154 -6.16 7.58 5.48
CA ILE A 154 -5.50 6.27 5.51
C ILE A 154 -5.99 5.41 4.34
N THR A 155 -7.31 5.28 4.21
CA THR A 155 -7.91 4.37 3.25
C THR A 155 -8.75 5.06 2.16
N ALA A 156 -8.76 4.47 0.98
CA ALA A 156 -9.69 4.80 -0.09
C ALA A 156 -10.13 3.50 -0.81
N ASN A 157 -11.05 2.76 -0.19
CA ASN A 157 -11.57 1.54 -0.80
C ASN A 157 -12.53 1.87 -1.95
N GLY A 158 -12.31 1.20 -3.07
CA GLY A 158 -12.98 1.43 -4.35
C GLY A 158 -14.10 0.45 -4.66
N ASN A 159 -14.68 -0.21 -3.65
CA ASN A 159 -15.75 -1.16 -3.90
C ASN A 159 -16.94 -0.50 -4.63
N SER A 160 -17.33 -1.10 -5.75
CA SER A 160 -18.52 -0.75 -6.52
C SER A 160 -19.56 -1.87 -6.55
N ASP A 161 -19.22 -3.05 -6.02
CA ASP A 161 -20.15 -4.16 -5.85
C ASP A 161 -21.10 -3.88 -4.68
N GLU A 162 -22.39 -4.11 -4.90
CA GLU A 162 -23.46 -3.85 -3.92
C GLU A 162 -23.54 -4.93 -2.84
N ASN A 163 -22.96 -6.11 -3.09
CA ASN A 163 -23.02 -7.24 -2.15
C ASN A 163 -21.79 -7.34 -1.23
N PHE A 164 -20.79 -6.46 -1.41
CA PHE A 164 -19.56 -6.42 -0.60
C PHE A 164 -18.76 -7.75 -0.61
N LEU A 165 -18.93 -8.57 -1.65
CA LEU A 165 -18.32 -9.92 -1.70
C LEU A 165 -16.90 -9.91 -2.23
N GLU A 166 -16.59 -8.95 -3.11
CA GLU A 166 -15.35 -8.93 -3.90
C GLU A 166 -14.37 -7.84 -3.48
N SER A 167 -14.70 -7.04 -2.46
CA SER A 167 -13.86 -5.92 -2.03
C SER A 167 -14.07 -5.58 -0.56
N GLY A 168 -12.99 -5.22 0.12
CA GLY A 168 -13.04 -4.71 1.47
C GLY A 168 -11.68 -4.76 2.13
N PHE A 169 -11.44 -3.85 3.07
CA PHE A 169 -10.22 -3.82 3.86
C PHE A 169 -10.52 -4.15 5.32
N LEU A 170 -9.79 -5.11 5.88
CA LEU A 170 -9.74 -5.35 7.32
C LEU A 170 -8.37 -4.91 7.83
N ILE A 171 -8.34 -3.89 8.67
CA ILE A 171 -7.15 -3.45 9.39
C ILE A 171 -7.32 -3.92 10.82
N THR A 172 -6.50 -4.89 11.24
CA THR A 172 -6.63 -5.54 12.54
C THR A 172 -5.32 -5.63 13.30
N GLN A 173 -5.38 -5.53 14.63
CA GLN A 173 -4.22 -5.63 15.52
C GLN A 173 -3.09 -4.66 15.14
N SER A 174 -3.45 -3.55 14.50
CA SER A 174 -2.50 -2.63 13.85
C SER A 174 -2.34 -1.37 14.70
N LYS A 175 -1.41 -0.50 14.31
CA LYS A 175 -1.26 0.81 14.93
C LYS A 175 -1.13 1.91 13.90
N VAL A 176 -1.70 3.07 14.23
CA VAL A 176 -1.53 4.31 13.48
C VAL A 176 -0.61 5.23 14.29
N THR A 177 0.32 5.87 13.60
CA THR A 177 1.13 6.96 14.15
C THR A 177 1.15 8.12 13.17
N ILE A 178 1.43 9.31 13.67
CA ILE A 178 1.29 10.54 12.89
C ILE A 178 2.30 11.59 13.34
N GLU A 179 2.88 12.31 12.39
CA GLU A 179 3.71 13.47 12.68
C GLU A 179 2.87 14.68 13.14
N ASP A 180 3.50 15.66 13.77
CA ASP A 180 2.82 16.88 14.19
C ASP A 180 2.31 17.70 12.99
N ASN A 181 1.37 18.62 13.25
CA ASN A 181 0.79 19.54 12.25
C ASN A 181 -0.05 18.91 11.13
N VAL A 182 -0.37 17.62 11.23
CA VAL A 182 -1.34 16.93 10.38
C VAL A 182 -2.43 16.27 11.23
N LYS A 183 -3.67 16.32 10.75
CA LYS A 183 -4.80 15.53 11.27
C LYS A 183 -5.16 14.47 10.25
N PHE A 184 -5.85 13.42 10.67
CA PHE A 184 -6.21 12.33 9.76
C PHE A 184 -7.66 11.89 9.87
N TYR A 185 -8.14 11.34 8.76
CA TYR A 185 -9.36 10.55 8.63
C TYR A 185 -8.97 9.08 8.43
N LEU A 186 -9.81 8.16 8.91
CA LEU A 186 -9.67 6.71 8.69
C LEU A 186 -9.73 6.35 7.20
N GLY A 187 -10.43 7.15 6.40
CA GLY A 187 -10.47 7.03 4.96
C GLY A 187 -11.49 7.95 4.34
N ARG A 188 -11.71 7.80 3.03
CA ARG A 188 -12.78 8.47 2.29
C ARG A 188 -13.29 7.58 1.15
N LEU A 189 -14.49 7.91 0.65
CA LEU A 189 -15.11 7.17 -0.44
C LEU A 189 -14.34 7.38 -1.75
N TRP A 190 -13.73 6.31 -2.29
CA TRP A 190 -13.31 6.31 -3.70
C TRP A 190 -14.47 5.88 -4.61
N ARG A 191 -15.30 4.93 -4.17
CA ARG A 191 -16.52 4.47 -4.83
C ARG A 191 -17.67 4.30 -3.84
N LYS A 192 -18.89 4.14 -4.36
CA LYS A 192 -20.15 4.20 -3.60
C LYS A 192 -20.26 3.20 -2.44
N ASN A 193 -19.65 2.01 -2.56
CA ASN A 193 -19.85 0.91 -1.61
C ASN A 193 -18.57 0.61 -0.82
N CYS A 194 -17.74 1.64 -0.57
CA CYS A 194 -16.52 1.55 0.22
C CYS A 194 -16.73 0.74 1.51
N TYR A 195 -15.88 -0.26 1.77
CA TYR A 195 -16.00 -1.13 2.93
C TYR A 195 -14.64 -1.34 3.61
N VAL A 196 -14.50 -0.77 4.81
CA VAL A 196 -13.26 -0.78 5.59
C VAL A 196 -13.61 -0.99 7.06
N ILE A 197 -12.94 -1.95 7.70
CA ILE A 197 -13.06 -2.25 9.12
C ILE A 197 -11.71 -1.97 9.77
N PHE A 198 -11.72 -1.20 10.86
CA PHE A 198 -10.63 -1.11 11.81
C PHE A 198 -11.03 -1.86 13.07
N ASP A 199 -10.27 -2.88 13.44
CA ASP A 199 -10.55 -3.77 14.57
C ASP A 199 -9.27 -3.90 15.42
N ARG A 200 -9.37 -3.82 16.76
CA ARG A 200 -8.19 -3.86 17.65
C ARG A 200 -7.00 -3.00 17.16
N THR A 201 -7.29 -1.81 16.63
CA THR A 201 -6.27 -0.91 16.07
C THR A 201 -6.03 0.27 17.00
N GLU A 202 -4.77 0.53 17.33
CA GLU A 202 -4.36 1.66 18.14
C GLU A 202 -4.31 2.95 17.29
N PHE A 203 -4.86 4.05 17.81
CA PHE A 203 -4.88 5.35 17.13
C PHE A 203 -4.29 6.46 18.03
N PRO A 204 -3.62 7.48 17.44
CA PRO A 204 -3.21 8.68 18.15
C PRO A 204 -4.44 9.59 18.33
N GLY A 205 -5.11 9.43 19.48
CA GLY A 205 -6.49 9.86 19.70
C GLY A 205 -6.81 11.33 19.42
N ASP A 206 -5.92 12.27 19.75
CA ASP A 206 -6.14 13.72 19.57
C ASP A 206 -5.97 14.20 18.11
N LYS A 207 -5.35 13.37 17.26
CA LYS A 207 -5.06 13.70 15.87
C LYS A 207 -6.11 13.16 14.89
N LEU A 208 -6.93 12.19 15.33
CA LEU A 208 -8.09 11.71 14.58
C LEU A 208 -9.14 12.82 14.56
N VAL A 209 -9.59 13.19 13.37
CA VAL A 209 -10.70 14.14 13.22
C VAL A 209 -11.99 13.55 13.81
N ALA A 210 -12.79 14.37 14.50
CA ALA A 210 -13.97 13.91 15.25
C ALA A 210 -14.99 13.13 14.40
N ASN A 211 -15.12 13.45 13.11
CA ASN A 211 -16.01 12.74 12.19
C ASN A 211 -15.55 11.30 11.89
N GLY A 212 -14.27 10.99 12.11
CA GLY A 212 -13.65 9.70 11.79
C GLY A 212 -13.34 9.51 10.29
N TRP A 213 -14.33 9.73 9.42
CA TRP A 213 -14.30 9.52 7.96
C TRP A 213 -14.62 10.80 7.17
#